data_AF-A0A948NBE2-F1
#
_entry.id   AF-A0A948NBE2-F1
#
_cell.length_a   1.000
_cell.length_b   1.000
_cell.length_c   1.000
_cell.angle_alpha   90.00
_cell.angle_beta   90.00
_cell.angle_gamma   90.00
#
_symmetry.space_group_name_H-M   'P 1'
#
loop_
_entity.id
_entity.type
_entity.pdbx_description
1 polymer ?
#
loop_
_entity_poly.entity_id
_entity_poly.type
_entity_poly.pdbx_seq_one_letter_code
_entity_poly.pdbx_strand_id
1 'polypeptide(L)' 'MGNIMRRMGFGESQIRSHFHPHMTLHYQHQGIGRTAVAPIAWTAMQFALVDNLYGPGRHEVLACWSLEARQQSFVDW' A
#
# COMPACT_ATOMS: atom_id res chain seq x y z
N MET A 1 -1.89 -1.40 -11.76
CA MET A 1 -1.43 -0.08 -11.31
C MET A 1 -0.13 0.39 -12.00
N GLY A 2 0.92 -0.44 -12.10
CA GLY A 2 2.21 -0.01 -12.69
C GLY A 2 2.11 0.67 -14.07
N ASN A 3 1.31 0.12 -14.99
CA ASN A 3 1.11 0.74 -16.32
C ASN A 3 0.42 2.11 -16.27
N ILE A 4 -0.48 2.34 -15.31
CA ILE A 4 -1.11 3.66 -15.11
C ILE A 4 -0.07 4.64 -14.59
N MET A 5 0.74 4.24 -13.61
CA MET A 5 1.83 5.07 -13.08
C MET A 5 2.83 5.45 -14.18
N ARG A 6 3.20 4.52 -15.07
CA ARG A 6 4.03 4.83 -16.26
C ARG A 6 3.40 5.92 -17.14
N ARG A 7 2.12 5.76 -17.48
CA ARG A 7 1.39 6.75 -18.30
C ARG A 7 1.31 8.12 -17.64
N MET A 8 1.32 8.16 -16.30
CA MET A 8 1.33 9.39 -15.51
C MET A 8 2.74 9.98 -15.31
N GLY A 9 3.78 9.38 -15.90
CA GLY A 9 5.15 9.91 -15.89
C GLY A 9 6.03 9.47 -14.71
N PHE A 10 5.60 8.50 -13.90
CA PHE A 10 6.46 7.93 -12.86
C PHE A 10 7.60 7.14 -13.50
N GLY A 11 8.83 7.36 -13.02
CA GLY A 11 10.01 6.63 -13.50
C GLY A 11 10.00 5.17 -13.04
N GLU A 12 10.68 4.28 -13.78
CA GLU A 12 10.73 2.85 -13.44
C GLU A 12 11.26 2.57 -12.03
N SER A 13 12.18 3.40 -11.52
CA SER A 13 12.69 3.29 -10.14
C SER A 13 11.62 3.53 -9.07
N GLN A 14 10.53 4.22 -9.41
CA GLN A 14 9.40 4.51 -8.53
C GLN A 14 8.29 3.45 -8.64
N ILE A 15 8.36 2.56 -9.64
CA ILE A 15 7.34 1.57 -9.94
C ILE A 15 7.80 0.20 -9.44
N ARG A 16 7.10 -0.33 -8.44
CA ARG A 16 7.33 -1.69 -7.95
C ARG A 16 6.93 -2.69 -9.03
N SER A 17 7.85 -3.59 -9.41
CA SER A 17 7.59 -4.68 -10.37
C SER A 17 6.65 -5.76 -9.82
N HIS A 18 6.68 -5.98 -8.50
CA HIS A 18 5.84 -6.94 -7.79
C HIS A 18 5.22 -6.31 -6.55
N PHE A 19 3.99 -6.70 -6.24
CA PHE A 19 3.27 -6.28 -5.05
C PHE A 19 3.03 -7.47 -4.12
N HIS A 20 3.72 -7.44 -2.97
CA HIS A 20 3.51 -8.39 -1.88
C HIS A 20 2.83 -7.62 -0.74
N PRO A 21 1.51 -7.73 -0.56
CA PRO A 21 0.81 -6.98 0.48
C PRO A 21 1.32 -7.42 1.87
N HIS A 22 1.85 -6.46 2.62
CA HIS A 22 2.33 -6.66 3.98
C HIS A 22 2.10 -5.39 4.79
N MET A 23 2.17 -5.51 6.11
CA MET A 23 2.12 -4.38 7.04
C MET A 23 3.42 -4.35 7.84
N THR A 24 4.13 -3.23 7.80
CA THR A 24 5.32 -3.03 8.63
C THR A 24 4.90 -2.86 10.08
N LEU A 25 5.34 -3.77 10.95
CA LEU A 25 5.05 -3.70 12.40
C LEU A 25 6.13 -2.95 13.18
N HIS A 26 7.37 -2.97 12.68
CA HIS A 26 8.52 -2.38 13.35
C HIS A 26 9.54 -1.89 12.32
N TYR A 27 9.97 -0.64 12.45
CA TYR A 27 10.95 -0.04 11.54
C TYR A 27 12.40 -0.23 11.99
N GLN A 28 12.65 -0.65 13.24
CA GLN A 28 14.02 -0.91 13.67
C GLN A 28 14.46 -2.32 13.31
N HIS A 29 15.74 -2.47 13.00
CA HIS A 29 16.37 -3.73 12.62
C HIS A 29 16.66 -4.67 13.81
N GLN A 30 16.03 -4.46 14.97
CA GLN A 30 16.16 -5.37 16.10
C GLN A 30 15.38 -6.67 15.83
N GLY A 31 15.96 -7.81 16.19
CA GLY A 31 15.33 -9.11 16.01
C GLY A 31 14.06 -9.22 16.86
N ILE A 32 12.91 -9.32 16.21
CA ILE A 32 11.64 -9.65 16.87
C ILE A 32 11.44 -11.16 16.80
N GLY A 33 11.16 -11.78 17.94
CA GLY A 33 10.83 -13.21 18.01
C GLY A 33 9.59 -13.54 17.17
N ARG A 34 9.59 -14.70 16.51
CA ARG A 34 8.44 -15.16 15.73
C ARG A 34 7.38 -15.74 16.68
N THR A 35 6.16 -15.22 16.59
CA THR A 35 5.00 -15.72 17.33
C THR A 35 3.84 -15.91 16.37
N ALA A 36 3.11 -17.02 16.52
CA ALA A 36 1.88 -17.24 15.78
C ALA A 36 0.79 -16.29 16.29
N VAL A 37 0.03 -15.70 15.37
CA VAL A 37 -1.11 -14.84 15.69
C VAL A 37 -2.38 -15.48 15.14
N ALA A 38 -3.51 -15.22 15.80
CA ALA A 38 -4.81 -15.55 15.22
C ALA A 38 -5.03 -14.75 13.92
N PRO A 39 -5.77 -15.28 12.94
CA PRO A 39 -6.11 -14.54 11.73
C PRO A 39 -6.82 -13.22 12.05
N ILE A 40 -6.37 -12.14 11.42
CA ILE A 40 -6.99 -10.81 11.51
C ILE A 40 -7.64 -10.52 10.16
N ALA A 41 -8.93 -10.18 10.17
CA ALA A 41 -9.70 -9.87 8.97
C ALA A 41 -10.50 -8.59 9.14
N TRP A 42 -10.48 -7.76 8.11
CA TRP A 42 -11.28 -6.54 7.99
C TRP A 42 -11.48 -6.21 6.50
N THR A 43 -12.54 -5.47 6.20
CA THR A 43 -12.83 -5.00 4.85
C THR A 43 -12.25 -3.60 4.66
N ALA A 44 -11.39 -3.41 3.65
CA ALA A 44 -10.96 -2.08 3.26
C ALA A 44 -12.11 -1.31 2.61
N MET A 45 -12.44 -0.15 3.18
CA MET A 45 -13.54 0.70 2.73
C MET A 45 -13.06 1.90 1.93
N GLN A 46 -11.77 2.23 2.01
CA GLN A 46 -11.19 3.44 1.44
C GLN A 46 -9.76 3.18 0.97
N PHE A 47 -9.33 3.92 -0.04
CA PHE A 47 -7.94 4.01 -0.48
C PHE A 47 -7.49 5.48 -0.38
N ALA A 48 -6.27 5.72 0.08
CA ALA A 48 -5.76 7.07 0.31
C ALA A 48 -4.40 7.28 -0.38
N LEU A 49 -4.22 8.50 -0.90
CA LEU A 49 -2.92 9.01 -1.28
C LEU A 49 -2.30 9.68 -0.05
N VAL A 50 -1.13 9.18 0.35
CA VAL A 50 -0.44 9.62 1.57
C VAL A 50 0.90 10.21 1.19
N ASP A 51 1.18 11.41 1.68
CA ASP A 51 2.53 11.95 1.72
C ASP A 51 3.24 11.46 2.99
N ASN A 52 4.45 10.95 2.82
CA ASN A 52 5.28 10.49 3.91
C ASN A 52 6.38 11.53 4.16
N LEU A 53 6.15 12.40 5.13
CA LEU A 53 7.09 13.47 5.48
C LEU A 53 8.28 12.86 6.23
N TYR A 54 9.41 12.72 5.53
CA TYR A 54 10.67 12.24 6.09
C TYR A 54 11.21 13.21 7.14
N GLY A 55 11.52 12.69 8.34
CA GLY A 55 12.00 13.47 9.48
C GLY A 55 10.96 13.55 10.61
N PRO A 56 9.79 14.17 10.41
CA PRO A 56 8.74 14.27 11.42
C PRO A 56 8.07 12.94 11.81
N GLY A 57 8.24 11.88 11.01
CA GLY A 57 7.56 10.60 11.21
C GLY A 57 6.05 10.71 11.02
N ARG A 58 5.59 11.64 10.17
CA ARG A 58 4.18 11.95 9.96
C ARG A 58 3.73 11.54 8.56
N HIS A 59 2.54 10.97 8.51
CA HIS A 59 1.81 10.69 7.28
C HIS A 59 0.69 11.72 7.11
N GLU A 60 0.66 12.40 5.96
CA GLU A 60 -0.42 13.32 5.60
C GLU A 60 -1.29 12.71 4.50
N VAL A 61 -2.60 12.62 4.73
CA VAL A 61 -3.54 12.15 3.71
C VAL A 61 -3.83 13.31 2.76
N LEU A 62 -3.35 13.21 1.53
CA LEU A 62 -3.57 14.22 0.48
C LEU A 62 -4.93 14.05 -0.20
N ALA A 63 -5.40 12.80 -0.35
CA ALA A 63 -6.68 12.48 -0.94
C ALA A 63 -7.16 11.10 -0.46
N CYS A 64 -8.48 10.89 -0.45
CA CYS A 64 -9.11 9.64 -0.04
C CYS A 64 -10.32 9.34 -0.94
N TRP A 65 -10.42 8.09 -1.37
CA TRP A 65 -11.50 7.60 -2.23
C TRP A 65 -12.19 6.42 -1.54
N SER A 66 -13.51 6.47 -1.44
CA SER A 66 -14.31 5.33 -1.01
C SER A 66 -14.18 4.19 -2.01
N LEU A 67 -13.97 2.98 -1.50
CA LEU A 67 -14.03 1.77 -2.30
C LEU A 67 -15.50 1.37 -2.43
N GLU A 68 -16.04 1.54 -3.63
CA GLU A 68 -17.35 0.99 -3.97
C GLU A 68 -17.25 -0.53 -4.12
N ALA A 69 -18.42 -1.20 -4.20
CA ALA A 69 -18.50 -2.64 -4.38
C ALA A 69 -17.53 -3.09 -5.49
N ARG A 70 -16.80 -4.18 -5.22
CA ARG A 70 -15.74 -4.71 -6.09
C ARG A 70 -16.15 -4.60 -7.55
N GLN A 71 -15.51 -3.69 -8.29
CA GLN A 71 -15.56 -3.74 -9.75
C GLN A 71 -15.01 -5.11 -10.14
N GLN A 72 -15.80 -5.87 -10.90
CA GLN A 72 -15.41 -7.20 -11.37
C GLN A 72 -14.00 -7.15 -11.94
N SER A 73 -13.20 -8.16 -11.61
CA SER A 73 -11.79 -8.23 -12.00
C SER A 73 -11.62 -7.92 -13.48
N PHE A 74 -10.74 -6.96 -13.79
CA PHE A 74 -10.12 -6.86 -15.10
C PHE A 74 -9.25 -8.11 -15.31
N VAL A 75 -9.89 -9.22 -15.65
CA VAL A 75 -9.22 -10.41 -16.17
C VAL A 75 -9.04 -10.15 -17.64
N ASP A 76 -7.97 -9.45 -17.98
CA ASP A 76 -7.33 -9.49 -19.30
C ASP A 76 -5.90 -8.96 -19.07
N TRP A 77 -4.97 -9.90 -18.87
CA TRP A 77 -3.53 -9.71 -18.88
C TRP A 77 -2.98 -10.51 -20.04
#